data_AF-A0AAC9RVP8-F1
#
_entry.id   AF-A0AAC9RVP8-F1
#
_cell.length_a   1.000
_cell.length_b   1.000
_cell.length_c   1.000
_cell.angle_alpha   90.00
_cell.angle_beta   90.00
_cell.angle_gamma   90.00
#
_symmetry.space_group_name_H-M   'P 1'
#
loop_
_entity.id
_entity.type
_entity.pdbx_description
1 polymer ?
#
loop_
_entity_poly.entity_id
_entity_poly.type
_entity_poly.pdbx_seq_one_letter_code
_entity_poly.pdbx_strand_id
1 'polypeptide(L)'
;MKGSLTSQSNTQGQPPNKNPKWLIILIICLIMIALAGLIYGGYRVSQLDIRLKLKTDQKVSDTSQTQIVHIDVQSDDFSQNFMNTDRISGYQGFQLGATRQQTEMTHGPPERMTQYAGQQAASYGNIAVTYDAQEKINHVYVTPNNVTLSQFIAVHQAPNTIDGEIWYYDKNKNNRYTIKVYTSDNRITAIENIPQIAY
;
A
#
# COMPACT_ATOMS: atom_id res chain seq x y z
N MET A 1 -70.28 33.13 -67.50
CA MET A 1 -68.82 33.31 -67.27
C MET A 1 -68.46 32.67 -65.94
N LYS A 2 -67.41 31.83 -65.92
CA LYS A 2 -66.42 31.47 -64.85
C LYS A 2 -66.92 31.46 -63.38
N GLY A 3 -66.67 30.49 -62.51
CA GLY A 3 -65.79 29.31 -62.42
C GLY A 3 -66.12 28.61 -61.08
N SER A 4 -66.03 27.27 -60.96
CA SER A 4 -64.86 26.48 -60.55
C SER A 4 -64.62 26.36 -59.02
N LEU A 5 -64.91 25.14 -58.53
CA LEU A 5 -64.15 24.28 -57.61
C LEU A 5 -63.90 24.65 -56.13
N THR A 6 -64.57 23.89 -55.26
CA THR A 6 -64.08 23.07 -54.13
C THR A 6 -63.04 23.63 -53.13
N SER A 7 -63.36 23.53 -51.84
CA SER A 7 -62.70 22.55 -50.96
C SER A 7 -63.50 22.33 -49.67
N GLN A 8 -63.81 21.05 -49.42
CA GLN A 8 -64.16 20.53 -48.10
C GLN A 8 -62.88 20.39 -47.27
N SER A 9 -62.97 20.68 -45.98
CA SER A 9 -62.32 19.80 -45.00
C SER A 9 -63.24 19.69 -43.78
N ASN A 10 -63.49 18.43 -43.45
CA ASN A 10 -64.38 17.92 -42.43
C ASN A 10 -63.63 17.84 -41.11
N THR A 11 -64.21 18.33 -40.01
CA THR A 11 -63.94 17.72 -38.70
C THR A 11 -65.13 17.95 -37.76
N GLN A 12 -65.63 16.82 -37.28
CA GLN A 12 -66.73 16.64 -36.33
C GLN A 12 -66.49 17.40 -35.01
N GLY A 13 -67.60 17.79 -34.38
CA GLY A 13 -67.62 18.56 -33.14
C GLY A 13 -67.32 17.76 -31.87
N GLN A 14 -67.26 18.51 -30.76
CA GLN A 14 -67.32 17.98 -29.41
C GLN A 14 -68.11 18.96 -28.51
N PRO A 15 -69.06 18.49 -27.68
CA PRO A 15 -69.97 19.33 -26.89
C PRO A 15 -69.33 19.79 -25.55
N PRO A 16 -69.96 20.71 -24.79
CA PRO A 16 -69.26 21.58 -23.83
C PRO A 16 -68.88 20.84 -22.54
N ASN A 17 -67.64 21.04 -22.10
CA ASN A 17 -67.06 20.44 -20.89
C ASN A 17 -67.63 21.10 -19.63
N LYS A 18 -68.40 20.33 -18.86
CA LYS A 18 -68.88 20.69 -17.51
C LYS A 18 -67.85 20.16 -16.52
N ASN A 19 -66.94 21.02 -16.04
CA ASN A 19 -65.86 20.68 -15.12
C ASN A 19 -66.38 19.86 -13.93
N PRO A 20 -66.08 18.55 -13.86
CA PRO A 20 -66.80 17.72 -12.91
C PRO A 20 -65.98 17.73 -11.62
N LYS A 21 -66.57 18.29 -10.54
CA LYS A 21 -65.90 18.55 -9.25
C LYS A 21 -65.21 17.33 -8.63
N TRP A 22 -65.64 16.10 -8.97
CA TRP A 22 -64.99 14.85 -8.58
C TRP A 22 -63.55 14.70 -9.11
N LEU A 23 -63.22 15.31 -10.26
CA LEU A 23 -61.87 15.27 -10.83
C LEU A 23 -60.88 16.08 -9.98
N ILE A 24 -61.35 17.20 -9.41
CA ILE A 24 -60.55 18.06 -8.50
C ILE A 24 -60.27 17.32 -7.19
N ILE A 25 -61.27 16.62 -6.64
CA ILE A 25 -61.12 15.81 -5.42
C ILE A 25 -60.11 14.67 -5.66
N LEU A 26 -60.15 14.02 -6.81
CA LEU A 26 -59.24 12.93 -7.17
C LEU A 26 -57.78 13.43 -7.29
N ILE A 27 -57.57 14.63 -7.85
CA ILE A 27 -56.25 15.27 -7.93
C ILE A 27 -55.71 15.61 -6.53
N ILE A 28 -56.55 16.15 -5.64
CA ILE A 28 -56.14 16.46 -4.26
C ILE A 28 -55.77 15.19 -3.49
N CYS A 29 -56.54 14.10 -3.63
CA CYS A 29 -56.21 12.81 -3.04
C CYS A 29 -54.87 12.26 -3.57
N LEU A 30 -54.60 12.37 -4.87
CA LEU A 30 -53.32 11.94 -5.46
C LEU A 30 -52.13 12.74 -4.92
N ILE A 31 -52.29 14.06 -4.73
CA ILE A 31 -51.24 14.92 -4.14
C ILE A 31 -50.97 14.54 -2.69
N MET A 32 -52.02 14.24 -1.90
CA MET A 32 -51.87 13.80 -0.51
C MET A 32 -51.16 12.44 -0.40
N ILE A 33 -51.47 11.50 -1.31
CA ILE A 33 -50.79 10.21 -1.39
C ILE A 33 -49.32 10.38 -1.81
N ALA A 34 -49.03 11.29 -2.75
CA ALA A 34 -47.66 11.60 -3.15
C ALA A 34 -46.83 12.22 -2.01
N LEU A 35 -47.43 13.14 -1.22
CA LEU A 35 -46.77 13.75 -0.06
C LEU A 35 -46.52 12.72 1.05
N ALA A 36 -47.48 11.83 1.33
CA ALA A 36 -47.29 10.74 2.28
C ALA A 36 -46.22 9.74 1.81
N GLY A 37 -46.17 9.46 0.51
CA GLY A 37 -45.13 8.63 -0.12
C GLY A 37 -43.73 9.25 -0.04
N LEU A 38 -43.60 10.57 -0.16
CA LEU A 38 -42.32 11.28 0.00
C LEU A 38 -41.83 11.25 1.46
N ILE A 39 -42.72 11.41 2.44
CA ILE A 39 -42.37 11.31 3.86
C ILE A 39 -41.96 9.88 4.22
N TYR A 40 -42.73 8.88 3.78
CA TYR A 40 -42.42 7.47 4.02
C TYR A 40 -41.16 7.00 3.27
N GLY A 41 -40.95 7.48 2.04
CA GLY A 41 -39.75 7.25 1.23
C GLY A 41 -38.50 7.89 1.84
N GLY A 42 -38.60 9.13 2.31
CA GLY A 42 -37.50 9.81 3.01
C GLY A 42 -37.11 9.11 4.31
N TYR A 43 -38.09 8.66 5.11
CA TYR A 43 -37.84 7.95 6.37
C TYR A 43 -37.19 6.56 6.17
N ARG A 44 -37.48 5.88 5.05
CA ARG A 44 -36.81 4.62 4.67
C ARG A 44 -35.41 4.84 4.09
N VAL A 45 -35.16 5.94 3.39
CA VAL A 45 -33.85 6.27 2.82
C VAL A 45 -32.82 6.62 3.89
N SER A 46 -33.25 7.14 5.06
CA SER A 46 -32.35 7.37 6.20
C SER A 46 -31.84 6.08 6.88
N GLN A 47 -32.37 4.90 6.53
CA GLN A 47 -31.84 3.60 6.98
C GLN A 47 -31.29 2.75 5.82
N LEU A 48 -31.16 3.34 4.62
CA LEU A 48 -30.70 2.64 3.44
C LEU A 48 -29.20 2.92 3.23
N ASP A 49 -28.34 2.06 3.77
CA ASP A 49 -26.93 1.95 3.37
C ASP A 49 -26.85 1.42 1.93
N ILE A 50 -27.11 2.29 0.95
CA ILE A 50 -26.83 1.98 -0.45
C ILE A 50 -25.31 1.98 -0.62
N ARG A 51 -24.66 0.82 -0.44
CA ARG A 51 -23.30 0.60 -0.93
C ARG A 51 -23.32 0.50 -2.46
N LEU A 52 -23.52 1.64 -3.11
CA LEU A 52 -23.21 1.82 -4.52
C LEU A 52 -21.69 1.69 -4.68
N LYS A 53 -21.22 0.56 -5.23
CA LYS A 53 -19.89 0.46 -5.84
C LYS A 53 -19.86 1.33 -7.10
N LEU A 54 -19.87 2.65 -6.93
CA LEU A 54 -19.31 3.52 -7.94
C LEU A 54 -17.81 3.26 -7.92
N LYS A 55 -17.27 2.77 -9.05
CA LYS A 55 -15.87 3.02 -9.40
C LYS A 55 -15.73 4.52 -9.56
N THR A 56 -15.65 5.22 -8.44
CA THR A 56 -15.02 6.52 -8.42
C THR A 56 -13.59 6.21 -8.78
N ASP A 57 -13.15 6.67 -9.95
CA ASP A 57 -11.75 7.01 -10.18
C ASP A 57 -11.42 8.04 -9.11
N GLN A 58 -11.14 7.52 -7.92
CA GLN A 58 -10.47 8.24 -6.89
C GLN A 58 -9.15 8.57 -7.56
N LYS A 59 -8.99 9.85 -7.91
CA LYS A 59 -7.67 10.43 -8.02
C LYS A 59 -7.06 10.23 -6.65
N VAL A 60 -6.48 9.05 -6.42
CA VAL A 60 -5.62 8.75 -5.30
C VAL A 60 -4.57 9.84 -5.43
N SER A 61 -4.58 10.78 -4.50
CA SER A 61 -3.39 11.56 -4.23
C SER A 61 -2.36 10.54 -3.80
N ASP A 62 -1.60 10.07 -4.80
CA ASP A 62 -0.57 9.06 -4.69
C ASP A 62 0.60 9.68 -3.92
N THR A 63 0.40 9.72 -2.62
CA THR A 63 1.41 10.06 -1.63
C THR A 63 1.33 8.98 -0.56
N SER A 64 1.43 7.72 -0.99
CA SER A 64 1.90 6.64 -0.11
C SER A 64 3.35 6.98 0.23
N GLN A 65 3.55 7.81 1.26
CA GLN A 65 4.89 8.19 1.68
C GLN A 65 5.60 6.95 2.23
N THR A 66 6.82 6.71 1.77
CA THR A 66 7.65 5.63 2.30
C THR A 66 7.94 5.87 3.77
N GLN A 67 7.70 4.85 4.60
CA GLN A 67 8.13 4.85 5.98
C GLN A 67 9.63 4.57 6.04
N ILE A 68 10.40 5.62 6.27
CA ILE A 68 11.86 5.53 6.32
C ILE A 68 12.30 4.91 7.64
N VAL A 69 13.06 3.81 7.56
CA VAL A 69 13.69 3.21 8.73
C VAL A 69 15.05 3.86 8.96
N HIS A 70 15.29 4.33 10.18
CA HIS A 70 16.59 4.87 10.58
C HIS A 70 17.28 3.91 11.55
N ILE A 71 18.51 3.52 11.24
CA ILE A 71 19.31 2.62 12.07
C ILE A 71 20.71 3.21 12.19
N ASP A 72 21.12 3.50 13.42
CA ASP A 72 22.51 3.78 13.73
C ASP A 72 23.23 2.47 14.07
N VAL A 73 24.03 1.96 13.13
CA VAL A 73 24.78 0.72 13.31
C VAL A 73 25.93 0.84 14.29
N GLN A 74 26.26 2.04 14.78
CA GLN A 74 27.26 2.26 15.82
C GLN A 74 26.64 2.34 17.23
N SER A 75 25.31 2.27 17.33
CA SER A 75 24.61 2.35 18.61
C SER A 75 24.69 1.05 19.42
N ASP A 76 24.57 1.20 20.74
CA ASP A 76 24.39 0.06 21.65
C ASP A 76 23.11 -0.72 21.33
N ASP A 77 22.05 -0.03 20.91
CA ASP A 77 20.78 -0.65 20.52
C ASP A 77 20.97 -1.62 19.36
N PHE A 78 21.66 -1.19 18.30
CA PHE A 78 21.97 -2.06 17.17
C PHE A 78 22.85 -3.24 17.59
N SER A 79 23.84 -2.99 18.44
CA SER A 79 24.73 -4.03 18.97
C SER A 79 23.93 -5.11 19.72
N GLN A 80 23.00 -4.72 20.60
CA GLN A 80 22.23 -5.67 21.38
C GLN A 80 21.12 -6.35 20.57
N ASN A 81 20.33 -5.56 19.83
CA ASN A 81 19.10 -6.02 19.20
C ASN A 81 19.27 -6.60 17.80
N PHE A 82 20.45 -6.43 17.18
CA PHE A 82 20.78 -6.99 15.87
C PHE A 82 22.05 -7.85 15.89
N MET A 83 23.20 -7.31 16.32
CA MET A 83 24.47 -8.06 16.25
C MET A 83 24.50 -9.26 17.21
N ASN A 84 23.87 -9.10 18.39
CA ASN A 84 23.86 -10.11 19.46
C ASN A 84 22.50 -10.83 19.62
N THR A 85 21.63 -10.75 18.61
CA THR A 85 20.29 -11.38 18.62
C THR A 85 20.02 -12.12 17.32
N ASP A 86 19.29 -13.24 17.40
CA ASP A 86 18.80 -13.95 16.21
C ASP A 86 17.75 -13.11 15.46
N ARG A 87 18.09 -12.68 14.25
CA ARG A 87 17.25 -11.89 13.35
C ARG A 87 17.15 -12.50 11.95
N ILE A 88 17.40 -13.81 11.82
CA ILE A 88 17.38 -14.50 10.52
C ILE A 88 16.03 -14.33 9.84
N SER A 89 14.93 -14.37 10.60
CA SER A 89 13.58 -14.25 10.03
C SER A 89 13.20 -12.83 9.58
N GLY A 90 14.00 -11.82 9.91
CA GLY A 90 13.70 -10.42 9.60
C GLY A 90 14.04 -9.42 10.71
N TYR A 91 13.93 -8.13 10.37
CA TYR A 91 14.26 -7.02 11.26
C TYR A 91 13.44 -5.77 10.92
N GLN A 92 13.14 -4.93 11.94
CA GLN A 92 12.41 -3.65 11.78
C GLN A 92 11.09 -3.74 10.98
N GLY A 93 10.36 -4.84 11.13
CA GLY A 93 9.07 -5.04 10.44
C GLY A 93 9.18 -5.55 9.00
N PHE A 94 10.39 -5.87 8.53
CA PHE A 94 10.62 -6.59 7.27
C PHE A 94 10.89 -8.05 7.59
N GLN A 95 10.05 -8.95 7.08
CA GLN A 95 10.07 -10.37 7.39
C GLN A 95 10.33 -11.20 6.14
N LEU A 96 11.19 -12.22 6.27
CA LEU A 96 11.39 -13.20 5.20
C LEU A 96 10.04 -13.85 4.85
N GLY A 97 9.79 -14.02 3.56
CA GLY A 97 8.57 -14.62 3.02
C GLY A 97 7.38 -13.66 2.87
N ALA A 98 7.44 -12.44 3.42
CA ALA A 98 6.42 -11.42 3.19
C ALA A 98 6.42 -10.99 1.72
N THR A 99 5.24 -10.78 1.14
CA THR A 99 5.15 -10.34 -0.26
C THR A 99 5.52 -8.86 -0.39
N ARG A 100 5.93 -8.44 -1.59
CA ARG A 100 6.10 -7.01 -1.92
C ARG A 100 4.85 -6.21 -1.58
N GLN A 101 3.68 -6.72 -1.96
CA GLN A 101 2.41 -6.06 -1.65
C GLN A 101 2.21 -5.87 -0.15
N GLN A 102 2.47 -6.90 0.68
CA GLN A 102 2.38 -6.79 2.13
C GLN A 102 3.34 -5.75 2.69
N THR A 103 4.58 -5.76 2.20
CA THR A 103 5.62 -4.82 2.62
C THR A 103 5.24 -3.38 2.27
N GLU A 104 4.76 -3.14 1.06
CA GLU A 104 4.38 -1.81 0.61
C GLU A 104 3.08 -1.30 1.26
N MET A 105 2.17 -2.20 1.67
CA MET A 105 1.01 -1.81 2.47
C MET A 105 1.39 -1.29 3.86
N THR A 106 2.47 -1.80 4.46
CA THR A 106 2.90 -1.38 5.81
C THR A 106 3.94 -0.27 5.78
N HIS A 107 4.82 -0.25 4.77
CA HIS A 107 5.99 0.65 4.72
C HIS A 107 5.94 1.65 3.55
N GLY A 108 4.90 1.63 2.72
CA GLY A 108 4.84 2.41 1.48
C GLY A 108 5.71 1.82 0.36
N PRO A 109 5.74 2.43 -0.84
CA PRO A 109 6.64 2.00 -1.91
C PRO A 109 8.11 2.22 -1.51
N PRO A 110 9.07 1.47 -2.07
CA PRO A 110 10.49 1.70 -1.79
C PRO A 110 10.95 3.06 -2.32
N GLU A 111 11.89 3.71 -1.61
CA GLU A 111 12.47 4.99 -2.03
C GLU A 111 13.28 4.85 -3.32
N ARG A 112 13.98 3.73 -3.44
CA ARG A 112 14.88 3.42 -4.55
C ARG A 112 15.16 1.94 -4.66
N MET A 113 15.61 1.54 -5.84
CA MET A 113 16.25 0.25 -6.07
C MET A 113 17.77 0.45 -6.05
N THR A 114 18.49 -0.39 -5.33
CA THR A 114 19.97 -0.33 -5.23
C THR A 114 20.54 -1.73 -5.21
N GLN A 115 21.72 -1.94 -5.79
CA GLN A 115 22.37 -3.24 -5.76
C GLN A 115 23.11 -3.45 -4.44
N TYR A 116 22.84 -4.58 -3.78
CA TYR A 116 23.58 -5.07 -2.63
C TYR A 116 23.90 -6.54 -2.86
N ALA A 117 25.12 -6.97 -2.57
CA ALA A 117 25.55 -8.36 -2.77
C ALA A 117 25.27 -8.91 -4.19
N GLY A 118 25.34 -8.05 -5.22
CA GLY A 118 25.05 -8.41 -6.61
C GLY A 118 23.55 -8.59 -6.94
N GLN A 119 22.65 -8.29 -6.00
CA GLN A 119 21.20 -8.39 -6.18
C GLN A 119 20.54 -7.01 -6.12
N GLN A 120 19.50 -6.81 -6.93
CA GLN A 120 18.68 -5.59 -6.86
C GLN A 120 17.76 -5.64 -5.63
N ALA A 121 17.91 -4.68 -4.72
CA ALA A 121 17.12 -4.57 -3.50
C ALA A 121 16.29 -3.29 -3.48
N ALA A 122 15.11 -3.36 -2.87
CA ALA A 122 14.21 -2.27 -2.58
C ALA A 122 14.58 -1.62 -1.24
N SER A 123 14.86 -0.31 -1.23
CA SER A 123 15.35 0.43 -0.06
C SER A 123 14.25 1.21 0.66
N TYR A 124 14.30 1.18 1.99
CA TYR A 124 13.38 1.82 2.94
C TYR A 124 14.19 2.49 4.06
N GLY A 125 15.00 3.49 3.72
CA GLY A 125 15.98 4.11 4.60
C GLY A 125 17.23 3.25 4.81
N ASN A 126 17.48 2.85 6.05
CA ASN A 126 18.60 1.99 6.45
C ASN A 126 18.26 0.50 6.42
N ILE A 127 17.12 0.12 5.80
CA ILE A 127 16.78 -1.25 5.46
C ILE A 127 16.69 -1.39 3.94
N ALA A 128 17.19 -2.50 3.42
CA ALA A 128 16.91 -2.92 2.05
C ALA A 128 16.48 -4.40 2.02
N VAL A 129 15.59 -4.75 1.10
CA VAL A 129 15.10 -6.12 0.93
C VAL A 129 15.18 -6.55 -0.53
N THR A 130 15.52 -7.81 -0.77
CA THR A 130 15.41 -8.41 -2.10
C THR A 130 14.17 -9.29 -2.16
N TYR A 131 13.59 -9.41 -3.35
CA TYR A 131 12.45 -10.27 -3.61
C TYR A 131 12.86 -11.44 -4.50
N ASP A 132 12.33 -12.63 -4.20
CA ASP A 132 12.45 -13.80 -5.05
C ASP A 132 11.51 -13.71 -6.27
N ALA A 133 11.52 -14.76 -7.12
CA ALA A 133 10.67 -14.83 -8.30
C ALA A 133 9.16 -14.91 -7.98
N GLN A 134 8.78 -15.13 -6.72
CA GLN A 134 7.40 -15.11 -6.24
C GLN A 134 7.06 -13.78 -5.55
N GLU A 135 7.89 -12.75 -5.72
CA GLU A 135 7.75 -11.43 -5.11
C GLU A 135 7.70 -11.48 -3.57
N LYS A 136 8.44 -12.42 -2.97
CA LYS A 136 8.57 -12.55 -1.51
C LYS A 136 9.98 -12.18 -1.06
N ILE A 137 10.06 -11.52 0.10
CA ILE A 137 11.34 -11.14 0.69
C ILE A 137 12.17 -12.40 0.93
N ASN A 138 13.37 -12.45 0.36
CA ASN A 138 14.32 -13.54 0.57
C ASN A 138 15.62 -13.11 1.26
N HIS A 139 15.91 -11.80 1.31
CA HIS A 139 16.97 -11.23 2.15
C HIS A 139 16.52 -9.91 2.78
N VAL A 140 16.99 -9.66 4.00
CA VAL A 140 16.80 -8.39 4.73
C VAL A 140 18.17 -7.86 5.13
N TYR A 141 18.51 -6.68 4.60
CA TYR A 141 19.78 -6.00 4.83
C TYR A 141 19.57 -4.76 5.69
N VAL A 142 20.48 -4.53 6.61
CA VAL A 142 20.71 -3.21 7.22
C VAL A 142 21.76 -2.49 6.38
N THR A 143 21.40 -1.33 5.84
CA THR A 143 22.23 -0.56 4.90
C THR A 143 22.61 0.78 5.53
N PRO A 144 23.71 0.83 6.29
CA PRO A 144 24.13 2.07 6.95
C PRO A 144 24.58 3.11 5.94
N ASN A 145 24.37 4.37 6.27
CA ASN A 145 24.90 5.48 5.50
C ASN A 145 26.30 5.82 6.00
N ASN A 146 27.29 5.75 5.13
CA ASN A 146 28.60 6.37 5.33
C ASN A 146 29.44 5.83 6.52
N VAL A 147 29.28 4.56 6.90
CA VAL A 147 30.08 3.95 7.98
C VAL A 147 31.34 3.32 7.42
N THR A 148 32.51 3.72 7.91
CA THR A 148 33.79 3.13 7.51
C THR A 148 34.03 1.79 8.20
N LEU A 149 34.94 0.99 7.63
CA LEU A 149 35.37 -0.25 8.25
C LEU A 149 35.94 -0.05 9.67
N SER A 150 36.77 0.99 9.84
CA SER A 150 37.39 1.31 11.13
C SER A 150 36.37 1.74 12.19
N GLN A 151 35.37 2.53 11.81
CA GLN A 151 34.27 2.94 12.69
C GLN A 151 33.47 1.72 13.16
N PHE A 152 33.14 0.83 12.22
CA PHE A 152 32.39 -0.38 12.55
C PHE A 152 33.19 -1.31 13.48
N ILE A 153 34.48 -1.53 13.22
CA ILE A 153 35.36 -2.33 14.09
C ILE A 153 35.50 -1.73 15.48
N ALA A 154 35.57 -0.38 15.59
CA ALA A 154 35.72 0.27 16.88
C ALA A 154 34.57 -0.05 17.85
N VAL A 155 33.37 -0.29 17.32
CA VAL A 155 32.17 -0.66 18.10
C VAL A 155 32.03 -2.18 18.23
N HIS A 156 32.13 -2.92 17.12
CA HIS A 156 31.77 -4.35 17.06
C HIS A 156 32.94 -5.32 17.23
N GLN A 157 34.17 -4.78 17.32
CA GLN A 157 35.46 -5.49 17.28
C GLN A 157 35.75 -6.05 15.87
N ALA A 158 36.89 -6.73 15.71
CA ALA A 158 37.25 -7.34 14.43
C ALA A 158 36.31 -8.53 14.11
N PRO A 159 36.04 -8.79 12.81
CA PRO A 159 35.28 -9.97 12.40
C PRO A 159 36.06 -11.26 12.71
N ASN A 160 35.33 -12.36 12.87
CA ASN A 160 35.91 -13.69 13.11
C ASN A 160 36.52 -14.28 11.83
N THR A 161 35.96 -13.97 10.66
CA THR A 161 36.48 -14.41 9.37
C THR A 161 36.29 -13.32 8.32
N ILE A 162 37.26 -13.20 7.42
CA ILE A 162 37.21 -12.31 6.26
C ILE A 162 37.38 -13.16 5.01
N ASP A 163 36.46 -13.02 4.07
CA ASP A 163 36.49 -13.65 2.75
C ASP A 163 36.27 -12.56 1.68
N GLY A 164 37.37 -12.04 1.16
CA GLY A 164 37.36 -10.88 0.26
C GLY A 164 36.65 -9.67 0.89
N GLU A 165 35.58 -9.23 0.24
CA GLU A 165 34.75 -8.10 0.66
C GLU A 165 33.63 -8.48 1.66
N ILE A 166 33.63 -9.72 2.16
CA ILE A 166 32.64 -10.23 3.10
C ILE A 166 33.30 -10.53 4.44
N TRP A 167 32.72 -10.00 5.51
CA TRP A 167 33.16 -10.21 6.89
C TRP A 167 32.09 -10.98 7.66
N TYR A 168 32.53 -11.96 8.46
CA TYR A 168 31.66 -12.79 9.27
C TYR A 168 31.92 -12.53 10.75
N TYR A 169 30.88 -12.10 11.47
CA TYR A 169 30.88 -12.00 12.92
C TYR A 169 30.07 -13.17 13.47
N ASP A 170 30.77 -14.05 14.16
CA ASP A 170 30.28 -15.31 14.68
C ASP A 170 31.09 -15.68 15.92
N LYS A 171 30.90 -14.88 16.98
CA LYS A 171 31.63 -15.00 18.24
C LYS A 171 31.19 -16.24 19.04
N ASN A 172 29.97 -16.73 18.83
CA ASN A 172 29.45 -17.93 19.49
C ASN A 172 28.88 -18.91 18.46
N LYS A 173 29.66 -19.95 18.16
CA LYS A 173 29.32 -21.02 17.20
C LYS A 173 28.09 -21.84 17.60
N ASN A 174 27.63 -21.73 18.84
CA ASN A 174 26.41 -22.38 19.31
C ASN A 174 25.16 -21.55 19.03
N ASN A 175 25.31 -20.31 18.56
CA ASN A 175 24.18 -19.50 18.12
C ASN A 175 23.61 -20.09 16.83
N ARG A 176 22.34 -19.75 16.56
CA ARG A 176 21.66 -20.20 15.35
C ARG A 176 21.96 -19.32 14.13
N TYR A 177 22.74 -18.26 14.32
CA TYR A 177 22.93 -17.20 13.35
C TYR A 177 24.36 -16.67 13.31
N THR A 178 24.75 -16.18 12.14
CA THR A 178 26.00 -15.46 11.86
C THR A 178 25.65 -14.08 11.30
N ILE A 179 26.40 -13.05 11.66
CA ILE A 179 26.26 -11.75 11.00
C ILE A 179 27.22 -11.67 9.82
N LYS A 180 26.66 -11.51 8.63
CA LYS A 180 27.40 -11.31 7.38
C LYS A 180 27.41 -9.83 7.03
N VAL A 181 28.59 -9.27 6.89
CA VAL A 181 28.82 -7.85 6.60
C VAL A 181 29.45 -7.74 5.22
N TYR A 182 28.81 -6.99 4.34
CA TYR A 182 29.30 -6.67 3.00
C TYR A 182 30.07 -5.35 3.04
N THR A 183 31.22 -5.32 2.38
CA THR A 183 32.13 -4.16 2.38
C THR A 183 32.46 -3.74 0.95
N SER A 184 32.79 -2.46 0.75
CA SER A 184 33.33 -1.93 -0.53
C SER A 184 34.01 -0.61 -0.23
N ASP A 185 35.11 -0.29 -0.90
CA ASP A 185 35.78 1.02 -0.83
C ASP A 185 35.97 1.55 0.61
N ASN A 186 36.44 0.68 1.51
CA ASN A 186 36.65 0.98 2.93
C ASN A 186 35.36 1.39 3.69
N ARG A 187 34.20 0.90 3.26
CA ARG A 187 32.90 1.13 3.89
C ARG A 187 32.09 -0.14 4.08
N ILE A 188 31.18 -0.09 5.05
CA ILE A 188 30.11 -1.06 5.23
C ILE A 188 28.99 -0.73 4.24
N THR A 189 28.59 -1.68 3.40
CA THR A 189 27.54 -1.48 2.38
C THR A 189 26.22 -2.13 2.78
N ALA A 190 26.28 -3.31 3.41
CA ALA A 190 25.13 -4.01 3.94
C ALA A 190 25.53 -4.92 5.10
N ILE A 191 24.57 -5.21 5.97
CA ILE A 191 24.72 -6.13 7.10
C ILE A 191 23.50 -7.04 7.11
N GLU A 192 23.71 -8.34 7.25
CA GLU A 192 22.67 -9.36 7.17
C GLU A 192 22.83 -10.37 8.31
N ASN A 193 21.71 -10.80 8.89
CA ASN A 193 21.67 -11.89 9.86
C ASN A 193 21.29 -13.17 9.09
N ILE A 194 22.23 -14.11 8.99
CA ILE A 194 22.07 -15.33 8.19
C ILE A 194 22.08 -16.58 9.09
N PRO A 195 21.54 -17.72 8.63
CA PRO A 195 21.73 -18.99 9.34
C PRO A 195 23.19 -19.25 9.66
N GLN A 196 23.42 -19.89 10.81
CA GLN A 196 24.76 -20.25 11.27
C GLN A 196 25.54 -21.00 10.17
N ILE A 197 26.73 -20.48 9.85
CA ILE A 197 27.61 -21.13 8.88
C ILE A 197 28.50 -22.18 9.57
N ALA A 198 28.71 -23.31 8.90
CA ALA A 198 29.72 -24.29 9.28
C ALA A 198 31.04 -23.94 8.59
N TYR A 199 32.14 -24.00 9.34
CA TYR A 199 33.50 -23.77 8.85
C TYR A 199 34.21 -25.09 8.60
#